data_AF-A0A1I7FQX7-F1
#
_entry.id   AF-A0A1I7FQX7-F1
#
_cell.length_a   1.000
_cell.length_b   1.000
_cell.length_c   1.000
_cell.angle_alpha   90.00
_cell.angle_beta   90.00
_cell.angle_gamma   90.00
#
_symmetry.space_group_name_H-M   'P 1'
#
loop_
_entity.id
_entity.type
_entity.pdbx_description
1 polymer ?
#
loop_
_entity_poly.entity_id
_entity_poly.type
_entity_poly.pdbx_seq_one_letter_code
_entity_poly.pdbx_strand_id
1 'polypeptide(L)'
;MPDTTADEDDPKPAARDDAPGRRDPLPAIPRRGRAAKTFRLAATGVILLAAILAAAFVWEFYVAAPWTRDGTVRVQVANIAPQVAGQIVEVRVQDNQTVRKGDVLYVIDPIDFEVAVASADAEVKNREADLQVKNAQSARRQALSTVSTSVEEKQQFAGAAKIAEAALESAQAQLRQAKVNLERTRVTSTVNGRVTNLLMRVGDYARTGTANINVVDTDSFWIDGYFEETKMSNIRVGDTADVKLMGFDPHLTGTVHSITLGISTANAAASTQGLPDVNPVYTWVRLAQRVPVRIRIDHVPPGVPLIAGMTATVFVNGGRGPAPNWFMDLRDRVSALTTPAAGPTAAADQR
;
A
#
# COMPACT_ATOMS: atom_id res chain seq x y z
N MET A 1 -3.82 112.10 -38.93
CA MET A 1 -3.20 113.32 -39.50
C MET A 1 -3.82 114.50 -38.78
N PRO A 2 -3.07 115.53 -38.37
CA PRO A 2 -1.84 116.10 -38.98
C PRO A 2 -0.55 115.70 -38.21
N ASP A 3 0.58 115.42 -38.87
CA ASP A 3 1.64 116.32 -39.44
C ASP A 3 2.63 116.82 -38.36
N THR A 4 3.86 116.30 -38.31
CA THR A 4 5.09 116.72 -39.05
C THR A 4 5.69 117.98 -38.41
N THR A 5 6.89 117.96 -37.81
CA THR A 5 8.22 118.13 -38.44
C THR A 5 9.24 118.10 -37.29
N ALA A 6 10.31 117.30 -37.34
CA ALA A 6 11.58 117.55 -38.04
C ALA A 6 12.43 118.64 -37.38
N ASP A 7 13.61 118.25 -36.89
CA ASP A 7 14.92 118.93 -36.99
C ASP A 7 15.83 118.46 -35.83
N GLU A 8 17.14 118.27 -35.95
CA GLU A 8 18.10 118.19 -37.05
C GLU A 8 19.45 117.88 -36.35
N ASP A 9 20.41 117.33 -37.11
CA ASP A 9 21.87 117.32 -36.88
C ASP A 9 22.55 116.38 -35.85
N ASP A 10 23.03 115.26 -36.42
CA ASP A 10 24.27 114.49 -36.15
C ASP A 10 25.56 115.37 -36.22
N PRO A 11 26.82 114.94 -35.85
CA PRO A 11 27.39 113.58 -36.01
C PRO A 11 28.45 113.06 -34.97
N LYS A 12 28.57 111.71 -34.89
CA LYS A 12 29.77 110.78 -34.94
C LYS A 12 31.20 111.22 -34.53
N PRO A 13 32.24 110.32 -34.45
CA PRO A 13 32.36 108.86 -34.21
C PRO A 13 33.50 108.47 -33.21
N ALA A 14 33.54 107.21 -32.72
CA ALA A 14 34.76 106.40 -32.50
C ALA A 14 34.37 105.08 -31.79
N ALA A 15 34.95 103.91 -31.99
CA ALA A 15 35.81 103.32 -33.00
C ALA A 15 35.68 101.80 -32.77
N ARG A 16 35.86 101.02 -33.82
CA ARG A 16 35.86 99.55 -33.83
C ARG A 16 37.10 99.03 -33.09
N ASP A 17 37.02 97.80 -32.56
CA ASP A 17 38.07 96.81 -32.79
C ASP A 17 37.56 95.39 -32.48
N ASP A 18 38.01 94.49 -33.35
CA ASP A 18 37.60 93.11 -33.54
C ASP A 18 38.51 92.16 -32.73
N ALA A 19 37.99 91.05 -32.19
CA ALA A 19 38.63 89.72 -32.28
C ALA A 19 37.88 88.60 -31.50
N PRO A 20 37.91 87.33 -31.98
CA PRO A 20 37.10 86.23 -31.47
C PRO A 20 37.88 85.22 -30.60
N GLY A 21 37.16 84.50 -29.73
CA GLY A 21 37.52 83.13 -29.34
C GLY A 21 37.96 82.89 -27.90
N ARG A 22 37.06 82.28 -27.11
CA ARG A 22 37.44 81.30 -26.08
C ARG A 22 36.28 80.33 -25.89
N ARG A 23 36.43 79.08 -26.35
CA ARG A 23 35.50 77.98 -26.08
C ARG A 23 35.99 77.28 -24.84
N ASP A 24 35.14 77.21 -23.82
CA ASP A 24 35.42 76.47 -22.59
C ASP A 24 35.50 74.96 -22.89
N PRO A 25 36.47 74.22 -22.31
CA PRO A 25 36.55 72.78 -22.48
C PRO A 25 35.45 72.07 -21.67
N LEU A 26 34.71 71.18 -22.34
CA LEU A 26 33.67 70.32 -21.73
C LEU A 26 34.26 69.43 -20.62
N PRO A 27 33.51 69.15 -19.53
CA PRO A 27 33.99 68.30 -18.43
C PRO A 27 34.18 66.84 -18.87
N ALA A 28 35.29 66.25 -18.44
CA ALA A 28 35.66 64.86 -18.75
C ALA A 28 34.74 63.84 -18.04
N ILE A 29 34.10 62.96 -18.81
CA ILE A 29 33.24 61.89 -18.32
C ILE A 29 34.11 60.81 -17.65
N PRO A 30 33.87 60.42 -16.38
CA PRO A 30 34.66 59.38 -15.74
C PRO A 30 34.44 58.04 -16.46
N ARG A 31 35.53 57.43 -16.95
CA ARG A 31 35.53 56.10 -17.58
C ARG A 31 35.15 55.07 -16.53
N ARG A 32 33.85 54.73 -16.47
CA ARG A 32 33.27 53.68 -15.62
C ARG A 32 34.05 52.37 -15.85
N GLY A 33 34.90 52.00 -14.89
CA GLY A 33 35.89 50.94 -15.01
C GLY A 33 35.26 49.59 -15.35
N ARG A 34 35.93 48.82 -16.22
CA ARG A 34 35.51 47.47 -16.65
C ARG A 34 35.22 46.53 -15.47
N ALA A 35 35.86 46.75 -14.31
CA ALA A 35 35.62 46.01 -13.06
C ALA A 35 34.18 46.10 -12.52
N ALA A 36 33.50 47.25 -12.65
CA ALA A 36 32.10 47.37 -12.24
C ALA A 36 31.14 46.67 -13.21
N LYS A 37 31.53 46.50 -14.48
CA LYS A 37 30.77 45.71 -15.47
C LYS A 37 30.98 44.21 -15.24
N THR A 38 32.20 43.75 -14.97
CA THR A 38 32.46 42.34 -14.67
C THR A 38 31.84 41.90 -13.35
N PHE A 39 31.84 42.76 -12.32
CA PHE A 39 31.14 42.47 -11.06
C PHE A 39 29.62 42.37 -11.24
N ARG A 40 29.01 43.25 -12.05
CA ARG A 40 27.56 43.15 -12.38
C ARG A 40 27.24 41.91 -13.18
N LEU A 41 28.07 41.56 -14.18
CA LEU A 41 27.89 40.33 -14.97
C LEU A 41 28.06 39.07 -14.11
N ALA A 42 29.02 39.05 -13.19
CA ALA A 42 29.19 37.97 -12.22
C ALA A 42 27.99 37.87 -11.27
N ALA A 43 27.51 38.99 -10.73
CA ALA A 43 26.32 39.03 -9.87
C ALA A 43 25.05 38.54 -10.61
N THR A 44 24.82 38.99 -11.85
CA THR A 44 23.71 38.50 -12.68
C THR A 44 23.88 37.00 -13.00
N GLY A 45 25.11 36.53 -13.26
CA GLY A 45 25.40 35.12 -13.49
C GLY A 45 25.10 34.24 -12.27
N VAL A 46 25.44 34.70 -11.07
CA VAL A 46 25.12 33.99 -9.81
C VAL A 46 23.62 33.95 -9.57
N ILE A 47 22.89 35.05 -9.80
CA ILE A 47 21.43 35.08 -9.68
C ILE A 47 20.78 34.14 -10.69
N LEU A 48 21.24 34.13 -11.94
CA LEU A 48 20.74 33.22 -12.98
C LEU A 48 21.00 31.76 -12.59
N LEU A 49 22.20 31.45 -12.09
CA LEU A 49 22.53 30.11 -11.62
C LEU A 49 21.64 29.68 -10.44
N ALA A 50 21.41 30.57 -9.47
CA ALA A 50 20.51 30.31 -8.35
C ALA A 50 19.07 30.09 -8.81
N ALA A 51 18.58 30.86 -9.79
CA ALA A 51 17.26 30.68 -10.38
C ALA A 51 17.14 29.33 -11.12
N ILE A 52 18.17 28.91 -11.87
CA ILE A 52 18.20 27.61 -12.54
C ILE A 52 18.19 26.47 -11.50
N LEU A 53 18.98 26.57 -10.43
CA LEU A 53 19.00 25.60 -9.35
C LEU A 53 17.66 25.51 -8.63
N ALA A 54 17.03 26.64 -8.33
CA ALA A 54 15.70 26.68 -7.73
C ALA A 54 14.65 26.05 -8.65
N ALA A 55 14.69 26.34 -9.96
CA ALA A 55 13.80 25.73 -10.93
C ALA A 55 13.99 24.21 -11.03
N ALA A 56 15.23 23.74 -11.04
CA ALA A 56 15.55 22.31 -11.03
C ALA A 56 15.07 21.62 -9.75
N PHE A 57 15.27 22.25 -8.58
CA PHE A 57 14.80 21.72 -7.30
C PHE A 57 13.26 21.63 -7.24
N VAL A 58 12.57 22.66 -7.70
CA VAL A 58 11.09 22.68 -7.78
C VAL A 58 10.59 21.60 -8.74
N TRP A 59 11.26 21.41 -9.88
CA TRP A 59 10.92 20.35 -10.82
C TRP A 59 11.06 18.96 -10.20
N GLU A 60 12.20 18.70 -9.55
CA GLU A 60 12.45 17.41 -8.89
C GLU A 60 11.40 17.14 -7.80
N PHE A 61 11.05 18.14 -6.99
CA PHE A 61 10.11 17.98 -5.89
C PHE A 61 8.64 17.88 -6.32
N TYR A 62 8.20 18.67 -7.30
CA TYR A 62 6.78 18.70 -7.71
C TYR A 62 6.45 17.72 -8.84
N VAL A 63 7.41 17.47 -9.74
CA VAL A 63 7.17 16.67 -10.95
C VAL A 63 7.74 15.27 -10.80
N ALA A 64 8.99 15.13 -10.34
CA ALA A 64 9.69 13.84 -10.32
C ALA A 64 9.47 13.03 -9.03
N ALA A 65 9.31 13.69 -7.88
CA ALA A 65 9.20 13.02 -6.60
C ALA A 65 7.93 12.15 -6.54
N PRO A 66 8.07 10.85 -6.23
CA PRO A 66 6.95 9.92 -6.20
C PRO A 66 6.16 10.10 -4.90
N TRP A 67 5.27 11.10 -4.90
CA TRP A 67 4.28 11.30 -3.86
C TRP A 67 2.87 11.35 -4.42
N THR A 68 1.89 10.94 -3.60
CA THR A 68 0.48 11.05 -3.89
C THR A 68 -0.30 11.43 -2.63
N ARG A 69 -1.32 12.27 -2.78
CA ARG A 69 -2.33 12.54 -1.73
C ARG A 69 -3.47 11.54 -1.73
N ASP A 70 -3.55 10.73 -2.78
CA ASP A 70 -4.60 9.74 -2.97
C ASP A 70 -4.10 8.39 -2.44
N GLY A 71 -3.96 8.31 -1.12
CA GLY A 71 -3.69 7.07 -0.41
C GLY A 71 -4.91 6.66 0.40
N THR A 72 -5.19 5.36 0.46
CA THR A 72 -6.30 4.82 1.25
C THR A 72 -5.82 3.67 2.12
N VAL A 73 -6.17 3.70 3.40
CA VAL A 73 -5.95 2.57 4.31
C VAL A 73 -6.94 1.46 3.97
N ARG A 74 -6.43 0.25 3.81
CA ARG A 74 -7.20 -0.95 3.47
C ARG A 74 -6.87 -2.06 4.46
N VAL A 75 -7.77 -3.03 4.54
CA VAL A 75 -7.69 -4.13 5.49
C VAL A 75 -8.36 -5.37 4.91
N GLN A 76 -7.92 -6.56 5.30
CA GLN A 76 -8.64 -7.78 4.94
C GLN A 76 -9.85 -7.93 5.86
N VAL A 77 -10.96 -8.32 5.25
CA VAL A 77 -12.19 -8.64 5.98
C VAL A 77 -12.40 -10.14 5.84
N ALA A 78 -12.46 -10.82 6.97
CA ALA A 78 -12.82 -12.22 7.04
C ALA A 78 -14.34 -12.34 7.08
N ASN A 79 -14.91 -12.84 5.99
CA ASN A 79 -16.34 -13.11 5.87
C ASN A 79 -16.61 -14.50 6.44
N ILE A 80 -17.07 -14.57 7.68
CA ILE A 80 -17.25 -15.83 8.40
C ILE A 80 -18.59 -16.45 8.00
N ALA A 81 -18.51 -17.59 7.32
CA ALA A 81 -19.65 -18.39 6.91
C ALA A 81 -19.68 -19.72 7.69
N PRO A 82 -20.87 -20.22 8.05
CA PRO A 82 -21.00 -21.50 8.71
C PRO A 82 -20.76 -22.64 7.70
N GLN A 83 -20.25 -23.76 8.21
CA GLN A 83 -20.03 -24.99 7.42
C GLN A 83 -21.22 -25.95 7.51
N VAL A 84 -22.05 -25.81 8.54
CA VAL A 84 -23.31 -26.54 8.74
C VAL A 84 -24.47 -25.57 8.79
N ALA A 85 -25.63 -25.98 8.32
CA ALA A 85 -26.85 -25.16 8.37
C ALA A 85 -27.65 -25.47 9.63
N GLY A 86 -28.39 -24.49 10.13
CA GLY A 86 -29.26 -24.66 11.29
C GLY A 86 -29.72 -23.32 11.88
N GLN A 87 -30.55 -23.39 12.92
CA GLN A 87 -31.03 -22.20 13.61
C GLN A 87 -29.96 -21.67 14.58
N ILE A 88 -29.80 -20.36 14.65
CA ILE A 88 -28.88 -19.70 15.60
C ILE A 88 -29.57 -19.62 16.96
N VAL A 89 -28.99 -20.27 17.97
CA VAL A 89 -29.52 -20.30 19.34
C VAL A 89 -28.84 -19.28 20.26
N GLU A 90 -27.60 -18.92 19.94
CA GLU A 90 -26.80 -18.01 20.76
C GLU A 90 -25.88 -17.16 19.88
N VAL A 91 -25.83 -15.86 20.16
CA VAL A 91 -24.87 -14.92 19.56
C VAL A 91 -24.02 -14.36 20.70
N ARG A 92 -22.71 -14.65 20.68
CA ARG A 92 -21.76 -14.32 21.76
C ARG A 92 -20.97 -13.04 21.52
N VAL A 93 -21.20 -12.38 20.39
CA VAL A 93 -20.50 -11.16 20.00
C VAL A 93 -21.47 -10.02 19.77
N GLN A 94 -20.99 -8.82 20.00
CA GLN A 94 -21.68 -7.57 19.71
C GLN A 94 -21.01 -6.85 18.55
N ASP A 95 -21.74 -5.96 17.89
CA ASP A 95 -21.17 -5.11 16.86
C ASP A 95 -20.03 -4.28 17.44
N ASN A 96 -18.95 -4.09 16.67
CA ASN A 96 -17.77 -3.33 17.07
C ASN A 96 -16.94 -3.92 18.23
N GLN A 97 -17.22 -5.16 18.65
CA GLN A 97 -16.45 -5.89 19.66
C GLN A 97 -15.14 -6.46 19.09
N THR A 98 -14.07 -6.40 19.87
CA THR A 98 -12.80 -7.06 19.55
C THR A 98 -12.89 -8.55 19.85
N VAL A 99 -12.46 -9.37 18.89
CA VAL A 99 -12.41 -10.84 18.96
C VAL A 99 -11.02 -11.33 18.58
N ARG A 100 -10.62 -12.46 19.17
CA ARG A 100 -9.39 -13.16 18.82
C ARG A 100 -9.69 -14.37 17.97
N LYS A 101 -8.66 -14.84 17.26
CA LYS A 101 -8.73 -16.10 16.52
C LYS A 101 -9.12 -17.24 17.47
N GLY A 102 -10.16 -17.97 17.12
CA GLY A 102 -10.73 -19.08 17.90
C GLY A 102 -11.90 -18.69 18.81
N ASP A 103 -12.18 -17.40 18.99
CA ASP A 103 -13.33 -16.97 19.80
C ASP A 103 -14.64 -17.38 19.11
N VAL A 104 -15.57 -17.95 19.88
CA VAL A 104 -16.89 -18.35 19.39
C VAL A 104 -17.73 -17.10 19.14
N LEU A 105 -18.18 -16.92 17.90
CA LEU A 105 -19.00 -15.79 17.48
C LEU A 105 -20.48 -16.07 17.74
N TYR A 106 -20.95 -17.22 17.27
CA TYR A 106 -22.33 -17.67 17.46
C TYR A 106 -22.41 -19.20 17.43
N VAL A 107 -23.51 -19.74 17.96
CA VAL A 107 -23.76 -21.16 18.06
C VAL A 107 -25.04 -21.50 17.30
N ILE A 108 -24.91 -22.48 16.42
CA ILE A 108 -26.02 -23.14 15.73
C ILE A 108 -26.56 -24.23 16.66
N ASP A 109 -27.88 -24.45 16.65
CA ASP A 109 -28.54 -25.49 17.45
C ASP A 109 -27.80 -26.84 17.32
N PRO A 110 -27.22 -27.37 18.41
CA PRO A 110 -26.45 -28.59 18.37
C PRO A 110 -27.31 -29.85 18.47
N ILE A 111 -28.59 -29.77 18.81
CA ILE A 111 -29.41 -30.93 19.22
C ILE A 111 -29.40 -32.04 18.17
N ASP A 112 -29.67 -31.71 16.90
CA ASP A 112 -29.69 -32.70 15.82
C ASP A 112 -28.31 -33.34 15.60
N PHE A 113 -27.23 -32.57 15.82
CA PHE A 113 -25.87 -33.04 15.68
C PHE A 113 -25.43 -33.91 16.87
N GLU A 114 -25.88 -33.62 18.08
CA GLU A 114 -25.65 -34.45 19.27
C GLU A 114 -26.35 -35.81 19.12
N VAL A 115 -27.59 -35.81 18.62
CA VAL A 115 -28.33 -37.05 18.31
C VAL A 115 -27.63 -37.86 17.22
N ALA A 116 -27.11 -37.20 16.18
CA ALA A 116 -26.34 -37.87 15.13
C ALA A 116 -25.01 -38.47 15.64
N VAL A 117 -24.33 -37.81 16.58
CA VAL A 117 -23.14 -38.36 17.24
C VAL A 117 -23.52 -39.58 18.09
N ALA A 118 -24.60 -39.50 18.86
CA ALA A 118 -25.07 -40.60 19.70
C ALA A 118 -25.48 -41.84 18.88
N SER A 119 -26.17 -41.64 17.75
CA SER A 119 -26.58 -42.75 16.87
C SER A 119 -25.37 -43.39 16.17
N ALA A 120 -24.40 -42.59 15.71
CA ALA A 120 -23.17 -43.11 15.12
C ALA A 120 -22.29 -43.86 16.14
N ASP A 121 -22.26 -43.41 17.40
CA ASP A 121 -21.53 -44.09 18.49
C ASP A 121 -22.16 -45.45 18.82
N ALA A 122 -23.50 -45.52 18.82
CA ALA A 122 -24.21 -46.79 18.97
C ALA A 122 -23.90 -47.77 17.82
N GLU A 123 -23.82 -47.29 16.59
CA GLU A 123 -23.45 -48.13 15.45
C GLU A 123 -22.01 -48.65 15.53
N VAL A 124 -21.06 -47.82 15.98
CA VAL A 124 -19.69 -48.28 16.24
C VAL A 124 -19.67 -49.42 17.25
N LYS A 125 -20.41 -49.28 18.37
CA LYS A 125 -20.53 -50.34 19.39
C LYS A 125 -21.16 -51.63 18.82
N ASN A 126 -22.18 -51.51 17.98
CA ASN A 126 -22.79 -52.66 17.31
C ASN A 126 -21.80 -53.39 16.40
N ARG A 127 -21.02 -52.65 15.60
CA ARG A 127 -20.02 -53.22 14.69
C ARG A 127 -18.82 -53.82 15.42
N GLU A 128 -18.42 -53.21 16.53
CA GLU A 128 -17.37 -53.74 17.39
C GLU A 128 -17.77 -55.10 17.99
N ALA A 129 -19.02 -55.21 18.48
CA ALA A 129 -19.57 -56.47 18.97
C ALA A 129 -19.66 -57.53 17.86
N ASP A 130 -20.11 -57.18 16.65
CA ASP A 130 -20.15 -58.12 15.52
C ASP A 130 -18.75 -58.60 15.14
N LEU A 131 -17.78 -57.68 15.03
CA LEU A 131 -16.37 -58.03 14.77
C LEU A 131 -15.82 -58.99 15.83
N GLN A 132 -16.12 -58.76 17.11
CA GLN A 132 -15.72 -59.66 18.19
C GLN A 132 -16.28 -61.07 17.99
N VAL A 133 -17.56 -61.18 17.61
CA VAL A 133 -18.20 -62.47 17.32
C VAL A 133 -17.56 -63.14 16.09
N LYS A 134 -17.32 -62.41 15.00
CA LYS A 134 -16.70 -62.97 13.79
C LYS A 134 -15.24 -63.39 14.01
N ASN A 135 -14.48 -62.61 14.77
CA ASN A 135 -13.11 -62.96 15.15
C ASN A 135 -13.07 -64.21 16.02
N ALA A 136 -13.95 -64.31 17.02
CA ALA A 136 -14.04 -65.51 17.86
C ALA A 136 -14.46 -66.76 17.06
N GLN A 137 -15.39 -66.61 16.10
CA GLN A 137 -15.78 -67.69 15.19
C GLN A 137 -14.62 -68.12 14.28
N SER A 138 -13.91 -67.16 13.68
CA SER A 138 -12.73 -67.42 12.85
C SER A 138 -11.62 -68.14 13.62
N ALA A 139 -11.27 -67.65 14.82
CA ALA A 139 -10.26 -68.27 15.68
C ALA A 139 -10.64 -69.70 16.08
N ARG A 140 -11.91 -69.94 16.46
CA ARG A 140 -12.41 -71.28 16.80
C ARG A 140 -12.30 -72.25 15.62
N ARG A 141 -12.63 -71.80 14.40
CA ARG A 141 -12.56 -72.62 13.18
C ARG A 141 -11.12 -72.88 12.75
N GLN A 142 -10.21 -71.94 12.97
CA GLN A 142 -8.79 -72.12 12.69
C GLN A 142 -8.15 -73.17 13.60
N ALA A 143 -8.54 -73.22 14.88
CA ALA A 143 -8.04 -74.17 15.88
C ALA A 143 -8.51 -75.63 15.68
N LEU A 144 -9.55 -75.87 14.88
CA LEU A 144 -10.00 -77.23 14.54
C LEU A 144 -9.04 -77.89 13.52
N SER A 145 -8.77 -79.19 13.71
CA SER A 145 -7.84 -79.95 12.86
C SER A 145 -8.36 -80.08 11.43
N THR A 146 -7.45 -80.22 10.47
CA THR A 146 -7.74 -80.29 9.02
C THR A 146 -8.69 -81.42 8.62
N VAL A 147 -8.87 -82.44 9.48
CA VAL A 147 -9.79 -83.55 9.25
C VAL A 147 -11.26 -83.12 9.43
N SER A 148 -11.53 -82.02 10.15
CA SER A 148 -12.88 -81.59 10.53
C SER A 148 -13.35 -80.28 9.90
N THR A 149 -12.51 -79.56 9.13
CA THR A 149 -12.86 -78.26 8.53
C THR A 149 -12.07 -78.05 7.24
N SER A 150 -12.76 -77.70 6.15
CA SER A 150 -12.12 -77.46 4.84
C SER A 150 -11.34 -76.14 4.82
N VAL A 151 -10.40 -76.02 3.88
CA VAL A 151 -9.60 -74.79 3.71
C VAL A 151 -10.49 -73.62 3.27
N GLU A 152 -11.49 -73.91 2.43
CA GLU A 152 -12.49 -72.95 1.95
C GLU A 152 -13.31 -72.40 3.12
N GLU A 153 -13.75 -73.25 4.05
CA GLU A 153 -14.50 -72.82 5.23
C GLU A 153 -13.66 -71.90 6.13
N LYS A 154 -12.37 -72.23 6.36
CA LYS A 154 -11.44 -71.35 7.09
C LYS A 154 -11.27 -70.00 6.40
N GLN A 155 -11.16 -69.99 5.06
CA GLN A 155 -11.07 -68.75 4.27
C GLN A 155 -12.35 -67.93 4.33
N GLN A 156 -13.53 -68.56 4.32
CA GLN A 156 -14.81 -67.87 4.44
C GLN A 156 -14.96 -67.15 5.78
N PHE A 157 -14.61 -67.79 6.90
CA PHE A 157 -14.66 -67.15 8.22
C PHE A 157 -13.60 -66.05 8.38
N ALA A 158 -12.39 -66.25 7.84
CA ALA A 158 -11.37 -65.20 7.79
C ALA A 158 -11.84 -64.01 6.94
N GLY A 159 -12.48 -64.26 5.81
CA GLY A 159 -13.10 -63.23 4.97
C GLY A 159 -14.22 -62.49 5.69
N ALA A 160 -15.10 -63.21 6.40
CA ALA A 160 -16.18 -62.60 7.17
C ALA A 160 -15.67 -61.70 8.30
N ALA A 161 -14.58 -62.09 8.99
CA ALA A 161 -13.91 -61.25 9.98
C ALA A 161 -13.35 -59.97 9.36
N LYS A 162 -12.68 -60.07 8.20
CA LYS A 162 -12.19 -58.89 7.46
C LYS A 162 -13.30 -57.96 6.99
N ILE A 163 -14.44 -58.49 6.56
CA ILE A 163 -15.61 -57.69 6.19
C ILE A 163 -16.18 -56.95 7.41
N ALA A 164 -16.26 -57.63 8.56
CA ALA A 164 -16.70 -56.99 9.80
C ALA A 164 -15.73 -55.89 10.28
N GLU A 165 -14.43 -56.09 10.09
CA GLU A 165 -13.40 -55.08 10.37
C GLU A 165 -13.58 -53.83 9.50
N ALA A 166 -13.77 -54.01 8.18
CA ALA A 166 -14.07 -52.91 7.27
C ALA A 166 -15.40 -52.20 7.61
N ALA A 167 -16.41 -52.94 8.09
CA ALA A 167 -17.68 -52.37 8.52
C ALA A 167 -17.52 -51.52 9.79
N LEU A 168 -16.69 -51.96 10.75
CA LEU A 168 -16.33 -51.17 11.94
C LEU A 168 -15.59 -49.90 11.55
N GLU A 169 -14.61 -49.97 10.65
CA GLU A 169 -13.86 -48.81 10.17
C GLU A 169 -14.80 -47.76 9.53
N SER A 170 -15.76 -48.22 8.71
CA SER A 170 -16.79 -47.37 8.12
C SER A 170 -17.67 -46.68 9.18
N ALA A 171 -18.13 -47.42 10.20
CA ALA A 171 -18.92 -46.85 11.29
C ALA A 171 -18.10 -45.81 12.09
N GLN A 172 -16.80 -46.07 12.34
CA GLN A 172 -15.93 -45.12 13.01
C GLN A 172 -15.72 -43.85 12.17
N ALA A 173 -15.64 -43.96 10.84
CA ALA A 173 -15.56 -42.80 9.96
C ALA A 173 -16.83 -41.96 10.01
N GLN A 174 -18.01 -42.59 10.06
CA GLN A 174 -19.29 -41.90 10.23
C GLN A 174 -19.37 -41.17 11.58
N LEU A 175 -18.90 -41.79 12.67
CA LEU A 175 -18.82 -41.14 13.98
C LEU A 175 -17.88 -39.91 13.95
N ARG A 176 -16.71 -40.01 13.31
CA ARG A 176 -15.80 -38.87 13.14
C ARG A 176 -16.47 -37.73 12.37
N GLN A 177 -17.21 -38.04 11.30
CA GLN A 177 -17.93 -37.03 10.52
C GLN A 177 -19.02 -36.34 11.37
N ALA A 178 -19.79 -37.10 12.14
CA ALA A 178 -20.81 -36.55 13.04
C ALA A 178 -20.20 -35.62 14.10
N LYS A 179 -19.07 -36.03 14.71
CA LYS A 179 -18.34 -35.20 15.69
C LYS A 179 -17.82 -33.89 15.08
N VAL A 180 -17.25 -33.94 13.88
CA VAL A 180 -16.80 -32.73 13.17
C VAL A 180 -17.98 -31.80 12.84
N ASN A 181 -19.13 -32.36 12.46
CA ASN A 181 -20.32 -31.55 12.22
C ASN A 181 -20.83 -30.89 13.51
N LEU A 182 -20.79 -31.60 14.64
CA LEU A 182 -21.11 -31.05 15.95
C LEU A 182 -20.13 -29.93 16.35
N GLU A 183 -18.83 -30.10 16.14
CA GLU A 183 -17.85 -29.04 16.40
C GLU A 183 -18.10 -27.79 15.53
N ARG A 184 -18.49 -28.00 14.26
CA ARG A 184 -18.82 -26.93 13.30
C ARG A 184 -20.10 -26.15 13.64
N THR A 185 -20.90 -26.60 14.61
CA THR A 185 -22.03 -25.81 15.13
C THR A 185 -21.56 -24.54 15.84
N ARG A 186 -20.34 -24.56 16.39
CA ARG A 186 -19.71 -23.40 17.04
C ARG A 186 -18.88 -22.66 16.02
N VAL A 187 -19.42 -21.57 15.50
CA VAL A 187 -18.71 -20.77 14.50
C VAL A 187 -17.75 -19.83 15.21
N THR A 188 -16.46 -19.99 14.92
CA THR A 188 -15.38 -19.24 15.56
C THR A 188 -14.73 -18.22 14.60
N SER A 189 -14.07 -17.21 15.15
CA SER A 189 -13.28 -16.27 14.35
C SER A 189 -12.01 -16.93 13.82
N THR A 190 -11.71 -16.75 12.53
CA THR A 190 -10.46 -17.24 11.91
C THR A 190 -9.29 -16.27 12.07
N VAL A 191 -9.56 -15.02 12.43
CA VAL A 191 -8.59 -13.91 12.53
C VAL A 191 -8.75 -13.14 13.84
N ASN A 192 -7.73 -12.37 14.20
CA ASN A 192 -7.83 -11.40 15.29
C ASN A 192 -8.39 -10.10 14.72
N GLY A 193 -9.43 -9.55 15.33
CA GLY A 193 -10.11 -8.47 14.66
C GLY A 193 -11.24 -7.84 15.42
N ARG A 194 -11.99 -7.02 14.69
CA ARG A 194 -13.21 -6.40 15.19
C ARG A 194 -14.40 -6.81 14.36
N VAL A 195 -15.47 -7.22 15.03
CA VAL A 195 -16.74 -7.54 14.37
C VAL A 195 -17.32 -6.27 13.78
N THR A 196 -17.76 -6.32 12.52
CA THR A 196 -18.40 -5.21 11.83
C THR A 196 -19.72 -5.64 11.22
N ASN A 197 -20.72 -4.78 11.31
CA ASN A 197 -22.01 -4.93 10.67
C ASN A 197 -22.70 -6.25 11.08
N LEU A 198 -22.89 -6.43 12.39
CA LEU A 198 -23.62 -7.58 12.94
C LEU A 198 -25.14 -7.40 12.75
N LEU A 199 -25.71 -8.02 11.71
CA LEU A 199 -27.16 -7.99 11.44
C LEU A 199 -27.92 -9.18 12.02
N MET A 200 -27.22 -10.26 12.40
CA MET A 200 -27.87 -11.49 12.85
C MET A 200 -28.55 -11.34 14.21
N ARG A 201 -29.58 -12.13 14.43
CA ARG A 201 -30.29 -12.26 15.70
C ARG A 201 -30.43 -13.73 16.09
N VAL A 202 -30.60 -13.97 17.38
CA VAL A 202 -31.01 -15.28 17.88
C VAL A 202 -32.35 -15.64 17.24
N GLY A 203 -32.46 -16.86 16.73
CA GLY A 203 -33.62 -17.35 15.98
C GLY A 203 -33.45 -17.31 14.47
N ASP A 204 -32.49 -16.56 13.94
CA ASP A 204 -32.18 -16.53 12.49
C ASP A 204 -31.65 -17.90 12.01
N TYR A 205 -31.81 -18.17 10.72
CA TYR A 205 -31.34 -19.42 10.12
C TYR A 205 -30.02 -19.22 9.37
N ALA A 206 -28.99 -19.94 9.82
CA ALA A 206 -27.67 -19.93 9.22
C ALA A 206 -27.61 -20.90 8.03
N ARG A 207 -27.13 -20.44 6.87
CA ARG A 207 -26.99 -21.25 5.65
C ARG A 207 -25.54 -21.51 5.33
N THR A 208 -25.21 -22.74 4.99
CA THR A 208 -23.84 -23.12 4.62
C THR A 208 -23.29 -22.25 3.49
N GLY A 209 -22.07 -21.74 3.67
CA GLY A 209 -21.37 -20.94 2.67
C GLY A 209 -21.83 -19.48 2.52
N THR A 210 -22.91 -19.07 3.19
CA THR A 210 -23.32 -17.65 3.24
C THR A 210 -22.66 -17.00 4.45
N ALA A 211 -21.95 -15.89 4.26
CA ALA A 211 -21.32 -15.20 5.38
C ALA A 211 -22.37 -14.46 6.22
N ASN A 212 -22.39 -14.74 7.53
CA ASN A 212 -23.31 -14.10 8.46
C ASN A 212 -22.64 -13.01 9.32
N ILE A 213 -21.31 -13.07 9.47
CA ILE A 213 -20.52 -12.08 10.22
C ILE A 213 -19.29 -11.68 9.42
N ASN A 214 -18.95 -10.40 9.46
CA ASN A 214 -17.70 -9.89 8.94
C ASN A 214 -16.78 -9.49 10.10
N VAL A 215 -15.53 -9.95 10.06
CA VAL A 215 -14.50 -9.59 11.03
C VAL A 215 -13.40 -8.85 10.30
N VAL A 216 -13.13 -7.61 10.70
CA VAL A 216 -12.03 -6.81 10.18
C VAL A 216 -10.75 -7.28 10.86
N ASP A 217 -9.80 -7.80 10.09
CA ASP A 217 -8.53 -8.32 10.61
C ASP A 217 -7.60 -7.17 11.00
N THR A 218 -7.23 -7.10 12.28
CA THR A 218 -6.39 -6.01 12.80
C THR A 218 -4.92 -6.18 12.42
N ASP A 219 -4.51 -7.39 12.03
CA ASP A 219 -3.10 -7.71 11.73
C ASP A 219 -2.75 -7.46 10.25
N SER A 220 -3.74 -7.19 9.38
CA SER A 220 -3.57 -7.10 7.93
C SER A 220 -3.92 -5.73 7.35
N PHE A 221 -3.53 -4.65 8.02
CA PHE A 221 -3.63 -3.31 7.43
C PHE A 221 -2.54 -3.06 6.38
N TRP A 222 -2.94 -2.46 5.26
CA TRP A 222 -2.02 -1.89 4.25
C TRP A 222 -2.55 -0.57 3.73
N ILE A 223 -1.74 0.11 2.93
CA ILE A 223 -2.13 1.36 2.26
C ILE A 223 -2.03 1.14 0.77
N ASP A 224 -3.10 1.48 0.05
CA ASP A 224 -3.07 1.59 -1.40
C ASP A 224 -2.84 3.06 -1.76
N GLY A 225 -1.69 3.36 -2.35
CA GLY A 225 -1.33 4.68 -2.88
C GLY A 225 -1.56 4.73 -4.39
N TYR A 226 -2.34 5.68 -4.85
CA TYR A 226 -2.66 5.87 -6.27
C TYR A 226 -1.70 6.90 -6.89
N PHE A 227 -0.66 6.43 -7.58
CA PHE A 227 0.37 7.28 -8.17
C PHE A 227 0.09 7.62 -9.63
N GLU A 228 0.48 8.80 -10.09
CA GLU A 228 0.46 9.13 -11.51
C GLU A 228 1.40 8.21 -12.31
N GLU A 229 0.95 7.74 -13.47
CA GLU A 229 1.74 6.95 -14.42
C GLU A 229 3.11 7.57 -14.72
N THR A 230 3.18 8.90 -14.81
CA THR A 230 4.42 9.66 -15.05
C THR A 230 5.47 9.50 -13.95
N LYS A 231 5.06 9.17 -12.72
CA LYS A 231 5.93 9.00 -11.54
C LYS A 231 6.34 7.54 -11.29
N MET A 232 5.77 6.59 -12.04
CA MET A 232 5.99 5.16 -11.81
C MET A 232 7.41 4.70 -12.11
N SER A 233 8.15 5.40 -12.97
CA SER A 233 9.58 5.10 -13.25
C SER A 233 10.48 5.27 -12.03
N ASN A 234 10.03 6.02 -11.02
CA ASN A 234 10.75 6.32 -9.78
C ASN A 234 10.25 5.48 -8.59
N ILE A 235 9.42 4.47 -8.80
CA ILE A 235 8.91 3.58 -7.75
C ILE A 235 9.32 2.15 -8.05
N ARG A 236 9.93 1.48 -7.07
CA ARG A 236 10.29 0.06 -7.12
C ARG A 236 9.73 -0.69 -5.92
N VAL A 237 9.53 -1.98 -6.12
CA VAL A 237 9.19 -2.91 -5.04
C VAL A 237 10.36 -2.97 -4.06
N GLY A 238 10.08 -2.82 -2.78
CA GLY A 238 11.07 -2.76 -1.70
C GLY A 238 11.45 -1.35 -1.25
N ASP A 239 11.04 -0.31 -1.97
CA ASP A 239 11.31 1.07 -1.59
C ASP A 239 10.62 1.43 -0.26
N THR A 240 11.28 2.24 0.56
CA THR A 240 10.68 2.75 1.80
C THR A 240 9.64 3.81 1.49
N ALA A 241 8.57 3.91 2.29
CA ALA A 241 7.52 4.88 2.10
C ALA A 241 7.14 5.54 3.44
N ASP A 242 7.06 6.87 3.43
CA ASP A 242 6.51 7.67 4.52
C ASP A 242 5.06 7.99 4.23
N VAL A 243 4.18 7.70 5.17
CA VAL A 243 2.75 7.84 5.02
C VAL A 243 2.23 8.77 6.11
N LYS A 244 1.57 9.84 5.71
CA LYS A 244 0.87 10.75 6.62
C LYS A 244 -0.63 10.56 6.49
N LEU A 245 -1.30 10.12 7.56
CA LEU A 245 -2.77 10.10 7.60
C LEU A 245 -3.29 11.54 7.65
N MET A 246 -4.42 11.81 7.00
CA MET A 246 -4.99 13.17 6.97
C MET A 246 -5.39 13.67 8.37
N GLY A 247 -5.89 12.78 9.23
CA GLY A 247 -6.39 13.11 10.56
C GLY A 247 -5.38 12.96 11.70
N PHE A 248 -4.14 12.56 11.42
CA PHE A 248 -3.13 12.31 12.45
C PHE A 248 -1.79 12.93 12.06
N ASP A 249 -1.13 13.55 13.04
CA ASP A 249 0.19 14.15 12.84
C ASP A 249 1.34 13.14 12.71
N PRO A 250 1.37 12.02 13.47
CA PRO A 250 2.44 11.04 13.35
C PRO A 250 2.52 10.45 11.95
N HIS A 251 3.73 10.38 11.40
CA HIS A 251 3.99 9.70 10.14
C HIS A 251 4.13 8.19 10.40
N LEU A 252 3.53 7.39 9.55
CA LEU A 252 3.66 5.95 9.47
C LEU A 252 4.80 5.61 8.50
N THR A 253 5.58 4.60 8.82
CA THR A 253 6.60 4.08 7.91
C THR A 253 6.13 2.76 7.32
N GLY A 254 6.39 2.54 6.04
CA GLY A 254 6.10 1.29 5.35
C GLY A 254 7.07 0.98 4.24
N THR A 255 6.89 -0.16 3.58
CA THR A 255 7.61 -0.51 2.35
C THR A 255 6.67 -0.81 1.21
N VAL A 256 7.08 -0.46 -0.01
CA VAL A 256 6.38 -0.82 -1.24
C VAL A 256 6.42 -2.34 -1.40
N HIS A 257 5.27 -2.98 -1.22
CA HIS A 257 5.14 -4.43 -1.27
C HIS A 257 4.89 -4.92 -2.69
N SER A 258 3.99 -4.27 -3.41
CA SER A 258 3.70 -4.63 -4.80
C SER A 258 3.15 -3.45 -5.59
N ILE A 259 3.38 -3.50 -6.90
CA ILE A 259 2.82 -2.55 -7.87
C ILE A 259 1.79 -3.33 -8.69
N THR A 260 0.59 -2.77 -8.83
CA THR A 260 -0.49 -3.43 -9.57
C THR A 260 -0.13 -3.55 -11.06
N LEU A 261 -0.25 -4.76 -11.62
CA LEU A 261 0.11 -5.06 -13.01
C LEU A 261 -1.03 -4.82 -14.01
N GLY A 262 -2.25 -4.57 -13.55
CA GLY A 262 -3.41 -4.34 -14.42
C GLY A 262 -4.49 -3.50 -13.74
N ILE A 263 -4.99 -2.50 -14.46
CA ILE A 263 -6.10 -1.64 -14.03
C ILE A 263 -7.27 -1.97 -14.96
N SER A 264 -8.40 -2.40 -14.41
CA SER A 264 -9.62 -2.56 -15.20
C SER A 264 -10.11 -1.18 -15.64
N THR A 265 -10.06 -0.89 -16.94
CA THR A 265 -10.66 0.34 -17.48
C THR A 265 -12.16 0.13 -17.61
N ALA A 266 -12.97 1.08 -17.11
CA ALA A 266 -14.43 1.02 -17.22
C ALA A 266 -14.92 0.92 -18.68
N ASN A 267 -14.08 1.31 -19.64
CA ASN A 267 -14.35 1.26 -21.08
C ASN A 267 -13.93 -0.08 -21.75
N ALA A 268 -13.52 -1.10 -20.98
CA ALA A 268 -13.16 -2.43 -21.50
C ALA A 268 -14.13 -3.52 -21.00
N ALA A 269 -15.39 -3.17 -20.79
CA ALA A 269 -16.44 -4.15 -20.56
C ALA A 269 -16.77 -4.86 -21.88
N ALA A 270 -16.76 -6.20 -21.88
CA ALA A 270 -17.29 -6.95 -23.01
C ALA A 270 -18.79 -6.66 -23.12
N SER A 271 -19.24 -6.10 -24.25
CA SER A 271 -20.67 -5.96 -24.51
C SER A 271 -21.30 -7.35 -24.71
N THR A 272 -22.59 -7.46 -24.38
CA THR A 272 -23.38 -8.70 -24.51
C THR A 272 -23.43 -9.28 -25.93
N GLN A 273 -22.93 -8.55 -26.94
CA GLN A 273 -22.91 -8.97 -28.35
C GLN A 273 -21.52 -9.39 -28.86
N GLY A 274 -20.50 -9.50 -27.99
CA GLY A 274 -19.15 -9.92 -28.38
C GLY A 274 -18.38 -8.89 -29.23
N LEU A 275 -18.87 -7.66 -29.32
CA LEU A 275 -18.17 -6.53 -29.95
C LEU A 275 -17.58 -5.62 -28.85
N PRO A 276 -16.32 -5.15 -28.97
CA PRO A 276 -15.77 -4.17 -28.05
C PRO A 276 -16.59 -2.87 -28.08
N ASP A 277 -17.13 -2.44 -26.94
CA ASP A 277 -17.73 -1.12 -26.79
C ASP A 277 -16.61 -0.12 -26.51
N VAL A 278 -16.32 0.75 -27.48
CA VAL A 278 -15.25 1.75 -27.36
C VAL A 278 -15.91 3.10 -27.10
N ASN A 279 -15.86 3.55 -25.85
CA ASN A 279 -16.30 4.88 -25.49
C ASN A 279 -15.33 5.93 -26.11
N PRO A 280 -15.78 6.83 -27.00
CA PRO A 280 -14.90 7.79 -27.67
C PRO A 280 -14.35 8.80 -26.66
N VAL A 281 -13.06 8.69 -26.35
CA VAL A 281 -12.35 9.65 -25.48
C VAL A 281 -11.97 10.87 -26.33
N TYR A 282 -12.57 12.03 -26.07
CA TYR A 282 -12.19 13.29 -26.72
C TYR A 282 -10.76 13.69 -26.29
N THR A 283 -9.83 13.75 -27.26
CA THR A 283 -8.37 13.64 -27.04
C THR A 283 -7.61 14.94 -26.75
N TRP A 284 -8.26 16.09 -26.53
CA TRP A 284 -7.53 17.35 -26.36
C TRP A 284 -6.85 17.49 -24.98
N VAL A 285 -7.14 16.61 -24.01
CA VAL A 285 -6.39 16.49 -22.74
C VAL A 285 -6.20 15.01 -22.40
N ARG A 286 -4.95 14.56 -22.26
CA ARG A 286 -4.61 13.23 -21.75
C ARG A 286 -4.14 13.37 -20.30
N LEU A 287 -4.91 12.81 -19.36
CA LEU A 287 -4.53 12.73 -17.96
C LEU A 287 -3.72 11.44 -17.73
N ALA A 288 -2.69 11.52 -16.88
CA ALA A 288 -1.97 10.34 -16.45
C ALA A 288 -2.93 9.40 -15.69
N GLN A 289 -2.85 8.10 -15.97
CA GLN A 289 -3.61 7.12 -15.20
C GLN A 289 -3.05 7.00 -13.79
N ARG A 290 -3.91 6.60 -12.84
CA ARG A 290 -3.54 6.36 -11.45
C ARG A 290 -3.24 4.88 -11.25
N VAL A 291 -1.99 4.54 -10.97
CA VAL A 291 -1.54 3.17 -10.74
C VAL A 291 -1.55 2.90 -9.22
N PRO A 292 -2.33 1.91 -8.75
CA PRO A 292 -2.32 1.54 -7.34
C PRO A 292 -1.04 0.79 -6.97
N VAL A 293 -0.35 1.32 -5.97
CA VAL A 293 0.84 0.74 -5.36
C VAL A 293 0.50 0.35 -3.93
N ARG A 294 0.70 -0.92 -3.59
CA ARG A 294 0.42 -1.46 -2.27
C ARG A 294 1.63 -1.28 -1.36
N ILE A 295 1.41 -0.64 -0.23
CA ILE A 295 2.43 -0.36 0.78
C ILE A 295 2.08 -1.12 2.05
N ARG A 296 3.00 -1.97 2.48
CA ARG A 296 2.91 -2.68 3.76
C ARG A 296 3.34 -1.74 4.87
N ILE A 297 2.56 -1.65 5.94
CA ILE A 297 2.88 -0.84 7.11
C ILE A 297 3.91 -1.60 7.97
N ASP A 298 5.00 -0.95 8.34
CA ASP A 298 6.05 -1.53 9.19
C ASP A 298 5.88 -1.17 10.65
N HIS A 299 5.56 0.10 10.91
CA HIS A 299 5.45 0.62 12.26
C HIS A 299 4.28 1.59 12.36
N VAL A 300 3.43 1.36 13.37
CA VAL A 300 2.31 2.23 13.72
C VAL A 300 2.63 2.93 15.03
N PRO A 301 2.74 4.27 15.05
CA PRO A 301 2.92 5.02 16.28
C PRO A 301 1.79 4.74 17.30
N PRO A 302 2.10 4.69 18.61
CA PRO A 302 1.08 4.44 19.62
C PRO A 302 0.02 5.54 19.61
N GLY A 303 -1.25 5.15 19.73
CA GLY A 303 -2.39 6.07 19.79
C GLY A 303 -3.06 6.39 18.45
N VAL A 304 -2.60 5.80 17.33
CA VAL A 304 -3.26 5.92 16.02
C VAL A 304 -4.16 4.70 15.76
N PRO A 305 -5.50 4.81 15.88
CA PRO A 305 -6.40 3.75 15.45
C PRO A 305 -6.42 3.69 13.92
N LEU A 306 -5.95 2.59 13.33
CA LEU A 306 -6.08 2.36 11.89
C LEU A 306 -7.53 1.99 11.56
N ILE A 307 -8.16 2.79 10.72
CA ILE A 307 -9.51 2.54 10.21
C ILE A 307 -9.43 2.41 8.69
N ALA A 308 -10.04 1.35 8.16
CA ALA A 308 -10.15 1.17 6.73
C ALA A 308 -10.94 2.33 6.10
N GLY A 309 -10.44 2.84 4.97
CA GLY A 309 -11.00 4.00 4.28
C GLY A 309 -10.40 5.35 4.70
N MET A 310 -9.51 5.39 5.70
CA MET A 310 -8.76 6.61 6.02
C MET A 310 -7.93 7.07 4.82
N THR A 311 -7.95 8.38 4.57
CA THR A 311 -7.14 9.02 3.55
C THR A 311 -5.72 9.28 4.06
N ALA A 312 -4.75 9.03 3.19
CA ALA A 312 -3.34 9.13 3.50
C ALA A 312 -2.59 9.81 2.36
N THR A 313 -1.63 10.66 2.70
CA THR A 313 -0.62 11.12 1.75
C THR A 313 0.57 10.19 1.85
N VAL A 314 1.01 9.67 0.72
CA VAL A 314 2.10 8.70 0.61
C VAL A 314 3.27 9.34 -0.11
N PHE A 315 4.45 9.23 0.48
CA PHE A 315 5.73 9.62 -0.09
C PHE A 315 6.59 8.36 -0.22
N VAL A 316 7.03 8.00 -1.43
CA VAL A 316 7.93 6.86 -1.62
C VAL A 316 9.37 7.37 -1.67
N ASN A 317 10.17 6.92 -0.72
CA ASN A 317 11.61 7.13 -0.68
C ASN A 317 12.26 5.98 -1.47
N GLY A 318 12.21 6.10 -2.80
CA GLY A 318 12.49 5.00 -3.72
C GLY A 318 13.57 5.24 -4.75
N GLY A 319 14.81 4.91 -4.39
CA GLY A 319 15.76 4.19 -5.25
C GLY A 319 16.26 4.81 -6.57
N ARG A 320 16.01 6.07 -6.89
CA ARG A 320 16.87 6.89 -7.75
C ARG A 320 16.47 8.34 -7.50
N GLY A 321 17.18 9.03 -6.61
CA GLY A 321 17.30 10.45 -6.87
C GLY A 321 18.22 10.56 -8.09
N PRO A 322 17.80 11.06 -9.26
CA PRO A 322 18.72 11.87 -10.02
C PRO A 322 18.83 13.20 -9.27
N ALA A 323 19.47 13.21 -8.09
CA ALA A 323 20.24 14.38 -7.75
C ALA A 323 21.42 14.27 -8.72
N PRO A 324 21.52 15.13 -9.74
CA PRO A 324 22.57 14.97 -10.70
C PRO A 324 23.89 15.22 -9.94
N ASN A 325 24.73 14.17 -9.86
CA ASN A 325 25.97 14.11 -9.08
C ASN A 325 26.95 15.26 -9.37
N TRP A 326 26.69 16.11 -10.37
CA TRP A 326 27.47 17.31 -10.61
C TRP A 326 27.37 18.33 -9.48
N PHE A 327 26.29 18.38 -8.69
CA PHE A 327 26.19 19.41 -7.63
C PHE A 327 27.03 19.08 -6.38
N MET A 328 27.10 17.80 -5.99
CA MET A 328 27.98 17.37 -4.89
C MET A 328 29.44 17.25 -5.34
N ASP A 329 29.71 16.78 -6.57
CA ASP A 329 31.08 16.74 -7.13
C ASP A 329 31.65 18.17 -7.32
N LEU A 330 30.79 19.16 -7.62
CA LEU A 330 31.21 20.57 -7.68
C LEU A 330 31.50 21.14 -6.29
N ARG A 331 30.71 20.80 -5.27
CA ARG A 331 30.95 21.25 -3.89
C ARG A 331 32.27 20.68 -3.34
N ASP A 332 32.57 19.41 -3.63
CA ASP A 332 33.80 18.77 -3.17
C ASP A 332 35.04 19.26 -3.95
N ARG A 333 34.88 19.61 -5.24
CA ARG A 333 35.95 20.26 -6.01
C ARG A 333 36.20 21.71 -5.58
N VAL A 334 35.16 22.45 -5.19
CA VAL A 334 35.27 23.83 -4.70
C VAL A 334 35.86 23.89 -3.29
N SER A 335 35.53 22.92 -2.42
CA SER A 335 36.14 22.82 -1.09
C SER A 335 37.62 22.40 -1.17
N ALA A 336 37.99 21.52 -2.12
CA ALA A 336 39.37 21.17 -2.40
C ALA A 336 40.22 22.37 -2.89
N LEU A 337 39.62 23.31 -3.63
CA LEU A 337 40.29 24.54 -4.08
C LEU A 337 40.43 25.63 -3.00
N THR A 338 39.70 25.50 -1.89
CA THR A 338 39.64 26.50 -0.81
C THR A 338 40.52 26.11 0.40
N THR A 339 41.22 24.97 0.34
CA THR A 339 42.18 24.57 1.39
C THR A 339 43.57 25.11 1.03
N PRO A 340 44.09 26.16 1.71
CA PRO A 340 45.46 26.58 1.49
C PRO A 340 46.43 25.49 1.95
N ALA A 341 47.34 25.09 1.07
CA ALA A 341 48.46 24.23 1.40
C ALA A 341 49.28 24.87 2.53
N ALA A 342 49.24 24.27 3.71
CA ALA A 342 50.17 24.58 4.78
C ALA A 342 51.60 24.25 4.28
N GLY A 343 52.41 25.29 4.08
CA GLY A 343 53.80 25.15 3.69
C GLY A 343 54.61 24.40 4.75
N PRO A 344 55.70 23.71 4.35
CA PRO A 344 56.52 22.95 5.28
C PRO A 344 57.17 23.89 6.30
N THR A 345 56.93 23.62 7.58
CA THR A 345 57.61 24.20 8.73
C THR A 345 59.09 23.80 8.71
N ALA A 346 59.97 24.78 8.50
CA ALA A 346 61.39 24.64 8.77
C ALA A 346 61.59 24.57 10.30
N ALA A 347 61.73 23.35 10.81
CA ALA A 347 62.23 23.11 12.15
C ALA A 347 63.74 23.36 12.17
N ALA A 348 64.15 24.32 12.99
CA ALA A 348 65.52 24.45 13.47
C ALA A 348 65.87 23.18 14.27
N ASP A 349 66.98 22.54 13.92
CA ASP A 349 67.65 21.60 14.79
C ASP A 349 69.03 22.16 15.17
N GLN A 350 69.28 22.14 16.48
CA GLN A 350 70.54 22.47 17.11
C GLN A 350 71.34 21.17 17.23
N ARG A 351 72.39 21.00 16.43
CA ARG A 351 73.76 20.61 16.82
C ARG A 351 74.59 20.15 15.63
#